data_AF-A0A7R8WGN7-F1
#
_entry.id   AF-A0A7R8WGN7-F1
#
_cell.length_a   1.000
_cell.length_b   1.000
_cell.length_c   1.000
_cell.angle_alpha   90.00
_cell.angle_beta   90.00
_cell.angle_gamma   90.00
#
_symmetry.space_group_name_H-M   'P 1'
#
loop_
_entity.id
_entity.type
_entity.pdbx_description
1 polymer ?
#
loop_
_entity_poly.entity_id
_entity_poly.type
_entity_poly.pdbx_seq_one_letter_code
_entity_poly.pdbx_strand_id
1 'polypeptide(L)'
;MVNHANPTGSIPEVDMSNYELHGCLQDMFLAQAAKTPTSIAIVSEGKEVTFQELDEWTNILALKLRHLRVRPDSIVGIYLPKGIEFIVAYIGILKAGVAMA
;
A
#
# COMPACT_ATOMS: atom_id res chain seq x y z
N MET A 1 18.50 -7.42 34.17
CA MET A 1 18.97 -6.42 33.20
C MET A 1 18.54 -6.88 31.82
N VAL A 2 17.34 -6.48 31.38
CA VAL A 2 16.81 -6.83 30.06
C VAL A 2 17.54 -5.95 29.05
N ASN A 3 18.26 -6.59 28.12
CA ASN A 3 19.05 -5.91 27.11
C ASN A 3 18.10 -5.20 26.15
N HIS A 4 18.01 -3.87 26.25
CA HIS A 4 17.32 -3.03 25.26
C HIS A 4 18.16 -2.99 23.99
N ALA A 5 18.13 -4.08 23.21
CA ALA A 5 18.66 -4.07 21.86
C ALA A 5 17.85 -3.05 21.05
N ASN A 6 18.50 -1.94 20.75
CA ASN A 6 18.00 -0.91 19.85
C ASN A 6 17.74 -1.54 18.47
N PRO A 7 16.51 -1.57 17.93
CA PRO A 7 16.24 -2.16 16.63
C PRO A 7 16.60 -1.18 15.50
N THR A 8 17.68 -0.41 15.64
CA THR A 8 18.24 0.35 14.51
C THR A 8 19.14 -0.59 13.71
N GLY A 9 18.53 -1.62 13.12
CA GLY A 9 19.06 -2.11 11.85
C GLY A 9 18.88 -0.93 10.90
N SER A 10 19.97 -0.23 10.60
CA SER A 10 19.97 0.87 9.64
C SER A 10 19.14 0.43 8.45
N ILE A 11 18.10 1.19 8.11
CA ILE A 11 17.40 1.00 6.84
C ILE A 11 18.52 1.02 5.79
N PRO A 12 18.69 -0.05 4.99
CA PRO A 12 19.75 -0.07 3.99
C PRO A 12 19.61 1.21 3.17
N GLU A 13 20.73 1.90 2.96
CA GLU A 13 20.75 3.11 2.16
C GLU A 13 20.18 2.75 0.80
N VAL A 14 18.94 3.19 0.54
CA VAL A 14 18.24 2.87 -0.70
C VAL A 14 18.97 3.63 -1.79
N ASP A 15 19.61 2.91 -2.69
CA ASP A 15 20.22 3.50 -3.87
C ASP A 15 19.11 4.03 -4.80
N MET A 16 18.75 5.29 -4.58
CA MET A 16 17.73 6.00 -5.37
C MET A 16 18.19 6.29 -6.80
N SER A 17 19.48 6.11 -7.12
CA SER A 17 20.02 6.41 -8.45
C SER A 17 19.52 5.45 -9.54
N ASN A 18 19.06 4.26 -9.14
CA ASN A 18 18.45 3.25 -10.01
C ASN A 18 16.91 3.16 -9.86
N TYR A 19 16.29 4.04 -9.07
CA TYR A 19 14.85 4.12 -8.96
C TYR A 19 14.29 5.04 -10.05
N GLU A 20 13.94 4.45 -11.20
CA GLU A 20 13.14 5.15 -12.20
C GLU A 20 11.69 5.30 -11.68
N LEU A 21 11.41 6.40 -10.98
CA LEU A 21 10.06 6.74 -10.49
C LEU A 21 9.20 7.25 -11.66
N HIS A 22 8.62 6.32 -12.43
CA HIS A 22 7.58 6.63 -13.40
C HIS A 22 6.19 6.52 -12.76
N GLY A 23 5.63 7.67 -12.36
CA GLY A 23 4.29 7.75 -11.78
C GLY A 23 4.27 7.64 -10.25
N CYS A 24 3.06 7.73 -9.68
CA CYS A 24 2.84 7.55 -8.24
C CYS A 24 2.82 6.06 -7.87
N LEU A 25 2.89 5.74 -6.57
CA LEU A 25 2.85 4.35 -6.10
C LEU A 25 1.65 3.56 -6.63
N GLN A 26 0.46 4.17 -6.68
CA GLN A 26 -0.73 3.52 -7.23
C GLN A 26 -0.60 3.22 -8.73
N ASP A 27 0.15 4.04 -9.48
CA ASP A 27 0.38 3.83 -10.92
C ASP A 27 1.33 2.65 -11.13
N MET A 28 2.41 2.60 -10.34
CA MET A 28 3.35 1.46 -10.34
C MET A 28 2.65 0.15 -9.93
N PHE A 29 1.80 0.21 -8.92
CA PHE A 29 0.99 -0.92 -8.48
C PHE A 29 0.05 -1.41 -9.60
N LEU A 30 -0.68 -0.52 -10.25
CA LEU A 30 -1.59 -0.87 -11.35
C LEU A 30 -0.84 -1.49 -12.53
N ALA A 31 0.33 -0.94 -12.89
CA ALA A 31 1.17 -1.49 -13.94
C ALA A 31 1.64 -2.91 -13.61
N GLN A 32 2.06 -3.16 -12.36
CA GLN A 32 2.47 -4.49 -11.91
C GLN A 32 1.28 -5.46 -11.85
N ALA A 33 0.13 -5.01 -11.36
CA ALA A 33 -1.07 -5.83 -11.26
C ALA A 33 -1.58 -6.27 -12.64
N ALA A 34 -1.52 -5.38 -13.64
CA ALA A 34 -1.83 -5.72 -15.02
C ALA A 34 -0.81 -6.70 -15.64
N LYS A 35 0.48 -6.60 -15.26
CA LYS A 35 1.55 -7.45 -15.77
C LYS A 35 1.50 -8.88 -15.22
N THR A 36 1.16 -9.03 -13.94
CA THR A 36 1.19 -10.33 -13.24
C THR A 36 -0.02 -10.54 -12.33
N PRO A 37 -1.25 -10.61 -12.87
CA PRO A 37 -2.48 -10.58 -12.06
C PRO A 37 -2.62 -11.76 -11.11
N THR A 38 -2.17 -12.95 -11.52
CA THR A 38 -2.28 -14.19 -10.73
C THR A 38 -1.08 -14.44 -9.81
N SER A 39 -0.05 -13.59 -9.84
CA SER A 39 1.09 -13.72 -8.94
C SER A 39 0.72 -13.23 -7.54
N ILE A 40 1.30 -13.84 -6.51
CA ILE A 40 1.10 -13.43 -5.12
C ILE A 40 1.72 -12.05 -4.89
N ALA A 41 0.90 -11.10 -4.45
CA ALA A 41 1.31 -9.74 -4.09
C ALA A 41 1.64 -9.63 -2.60
N ILE A 42 0.88 -10.31 -1.74
CA ILE A 42 1.03 -10.25 -0.28
C ILE A 42 0.89 -11.65 0.32
N VAL A 43 1.77 -11.96 1.27
CA VAL A 43 1.62 -13.09 2.20
C VAL A 43 1.59 -12.54 3.61
N SER A 44 0.53 -12.81 4.36
CA SER A 44 0.39 -12.39 5.75
C SER A 44 -0.48 -13.36 6.52
N GLU A 45 -0.06 -13.73 7.73
CA GLU A 45 -0.84 -14.63 8.61
C GLU A 45 -1.33 -15.92 7.93
N GLY A 46 -0.51 -16.50 7.04
CA GLY A 46 -0.86 -17.72 6.30
C GLY A 46 -1.88 -17.53 5.18
N LYS A 47 -2.27 -16.28 4.88
CA LYS A 47 -3.07 -15.94 3.71
C LYS A 47 -2.17 -15.42 2.60
N GLU A 48 -2.50 -15.81 1.38
CA GLU A 48 -1.88 -15.30 0.16
C GLU A 48 -2.93 -14.53 -0.64
N VAL A 49 -2.52 -13.39 -1.19
CA VAL A 49 -3.38 -12.51 -1.97
C VAL A 49 -2.69 -12.22 -3.28
N THR A 50 -3.38 -12.46 -4.38
CA THR A 50 -2.89 -12.16 -5.73
C THR A 50 -2.93 -10.66 -6.02
N PHE A 51 -2.18 -10.21 -7.03
CA PHE A 51 -2.26 -8.83 -7.50
C PHE A 51 -3.68 -8.45 -7.95
N GLN A 52 -4.40 -9.37 -8.59
CA GLN A 52 -5.78 -9.13 -9.02
C GLN A 52 -6.72 -8.92 -7.83
N GLU A 53 -6.70 -9.81 -6.83
CA GLU A 53 -7.55 -9.68 -5.63
C GLU A 53 -7.25 -8.39 -4.87
N LEU A 54 -5.96 -8.05 -4.74
CA LEU A 54 -5.54 -6.81 -4.10
C LEU A 54 -6.03 -5.57 -4.86
N ASP A 55 -5.97 -5.57 -6.19
CA ASP A 55 -6.47 -4.48 -7.02
C ASP A 55 -7.98 -4.29 -6.86
N GLU A 56 -8.74 -5.39 -6.86
CA GLU A 56 -10.19 -5.40 -6.65
C GLU A 56 -10.56 -4.82 -5.28
N TRP A 57 -9.91 -5.27 -4.21
CA TRP A 57 -10.21 -4.79 -2.85
C TRP A 57 -9.85 -3.32 -2.67
N THR A 58 -8.70 -2.89 -3.21
CA THR A 58 -8.29 -1.48 -3.15
C THR A 58 -9.19 -0.58 -4.00
N ASN A 59 -9.69 -1.06 -5.15
CA ASN A 59 -10.68 -0.35 -5.96
C ASN A 59 -12.00 -0.17 -5.22
N ILE A 60 -12.50 -1.22 -4.57
CA ILE A 60 -13.74 -1.15 -3.78
C ILE A 60 -13.59 -0.11 -2.67
N LEU A 61 -12.47 -0.10 -1.96
CA LEU A 61 -12.21 0.90 -0.93
C LEU A 61 -12.13 2.32 -1.51
N ALA A 62 -11.37 2.52 -2.59
CA ALA A 62 -11.22 3.82 -3.23
C ALA A 62 -12.58 4.39 -3.67
N LEU A 63 -13.44 3.54 -4.26
CA LEU A 63 -14.81 3.93 -4.63
C LEU A 63 -15.64 4.34 -3.41
N LYS A 64 -15.57 3.59 -2.31
CA LYS A 64 -16.26 3.96 -1.06
C LYS A 64 -15.79 5.30 -0.51
N LEU A 65 -14.48 5.55 -0.48
CA LEU A 65 -13.91 6.81 0.01
C LEU A 65 -14.35 8.01 -0.85
N ARG A 66 -14.38 7.84 -2.18
CA ARG A 66 -14.91 8.86 -3.11
C ARG A 66 -16.40 9.14 -2.86
N HIS A 67 -17.20 8.11 -2.58
CA HIS A 67 -18.62 8.28 -2.24
C HIS A 67 -18.84 9.00 -0.91
N LEU A 68 -17.95 8.80 0.06
CA LEU A 68 -17.96 9.53 1.33
C LEU A 68 -17.50 10.99 1.20
N ARG A 69 -17.26 11.48 -0.03
CA ARG A 69 -16.81 12.85 -0.35
C ARG A 69 -15.51 13.24 0.34
N VAL A 70 -14.65 12.26 0.61
CA VAL A 70 -13.28 12.54 1.02
C VAL A 70 -12.62 13.29 -0.14
N ARG A 71 -12.29 14.56 0.08
CA ARG A 71 -11.73 15.44 -0.95
C ARG A 71 -10.24 15.13 -1.14
N PRO A 72 -9.69 15.40 -2.33
CA PRO A 72 -8.25 15.65 -2.45
C PRO A 72 -7.82 16.61 -1.34
N ASP A 73 -6.69 16.33 -0.70
CA ASP A 73 -6.14 17.03 0.48
C ASP A 73 -6.77 16.72 1.85
N SER A 74 -7.72 15.80 1.93
CA SER A 74 -8.22 15.33 3.23
C SER A 74 -7.21 14.38 3.88
N ILE A 75 -6.92 14.55 5.16
CA ILE A 75 -6.04 13.61 5.89
C ILE A 75 -6.86 12.39 6.32
N VAL A 76 -6.38 11.19 5.96
CA VAL A 76 -6.99 9.92 6.37
C VAL A 76 -5.99 9.12 7.19
N GLY A 77 -6.30 8.92 8.47
CA GLY A 77 -5.49 8.07 9.35
C GLY A 77 -5.78 6.58 9.15
N ILE A 78 -4.73 5.75 9.15
CA ILE A 78 -4.85 4.29 9.16
C ILE A 78 -4.49 3.79 10.56
N TYR A 79 -5.44 3.14 11.23
CA TYR A 79 -5.21 2.47 12.51
C TYR A 79 -5.53 0.98 12.38
N LEU A 80 -4.57 0.25 11.81
CA LEU A 80 -4.64 -1.19 11.57
C LEU A 80 -3.29 -1.83 11.88
N PRO A 81 -3.25 -3.08 12.36
CA PRO A 81 -2.00 -3.83 12.42
C PRO A 81 -1.43 -4.01 11.01
N LYS A 82 -0.11 -4.20 10.90
CA LYS A 82 0.51 -4.54 9.61
C LYS A 82 -0.06 -5.88 9.10
N GLY A 83 -0.55 -5.89 7.87
CA GLY A 83 -1.20 -7.05 7.26
C GLY A 83 -1.84 -6.69 5.92
N ILE A 84 -2.64 -7.61 5.38
CA ILE A 84 -3.33 -7.44 4.11
C ILE A 84 -4.24 -6.20 4.14
N GLU A 85 -5.02 -6.06 5.21
CA GLU A 85 -5.98 -4.97 5.40
C GLU A 85 -5.29 -3.60 5.45
N PHE A 86 -4.10 -3.53 6.05
CA PHE A 86 -3.30 -2.31 6.07
C PHE A 86 -2.86 -1.90 4.66
N ILE A 87 -2.39 -2.84 3.84
CA ILE A 87 -1.97 -2.54 2.47
C ILE A 87 -3.17 -2.17 1.59
N VAL A 88 -4.31 -2.86 1.77
CA VAL A 88 -5.58 -2.50 1.11
C VAL A 88 -5.97 -1.07 1.47
N ALA A 89 -5.90 -0.69 2.75
CA ALA A 89 -6.20 0.66 3.20
C ALA A 89 -5.26 1.69 2.55
N TYR A 90 -3.95 1.45 2.63
CA TYR A 90 -2.92 2.35 2.13
C TYR A 90 -3.06 2.62 0.62
N ILE A 91 -3.11 1.56 -0.19
CA ILE A 91 -3.26 1.69 -1.65
C ILE A 91 -4.64 2.23 -2.03
N GLY A 92 -5.71 1.80 -1.33
CA GLY A 92 -7.07 2.28 -1.59
C GLY A 92 -7.25 3.78 -1.37
N ILE A 93 -6.60 4.34 -0.34
CA ILE A 93 -6.58 5.79 -0.09
C ILE A 93 -5.86 6.53 -1.21
N LEU A 94 -4.69 6.04 -1.64
CA LEU A 94 -3.94 6.61 -2.76
C LEU A 94 -4.75 6.59 -4.06
N LYS A 95 -5.41 5.45 -4.36
CA LYS A 95 -6.31 5.32 -5.52
C LYS A 95 -7.53 6.23 -5.43
N ALA A 96 -7.97 6.60 -4.22
CA ALA A 96 -9.05 7.57 -4.05
C ALA A 96 -8.64 9.00 -4.46
N GLY A 97 -7.33 9.27 -4.61
CA GLY A 97 -6.79 10.62 -4.87
C GLY A 97 -6.66 11.46 -3.61
N VAL A 98 -6.60 10.82 -2.45
CA VAL A 98 -6.54 11.47 -1.14
C VAL A 98 -5.10 11.42 -0.64
N ALA A 99 -4.52 12.56 -0.29
CA ALA A 99 -3.18 12.64 0.29
C ALA A 99 -3.20 12.08 1.74
N MET A 100 -2.24 11.21 2.09
CA MET A 100 -2.01 10.83 3.49
C MET A 100 -0.96 11.76 4.10
N ALA A 101 -1.27 12.34 5.27
CA ALA A 101 -0.33 13.11 6.08
C ALA A 101 0.14 12.27 7.28
#